data_AF-A0A1S3X8V3-F1
#
_entry.id   AF-A0A1S3X8V3-F1
#
_cell.length_a   1.000
_cell.length_b   1.000
_cell.length_c   1.000
_cell.angle_alpha   90.00
_cell.angle_beta   90.00
_cell.angle_gamma   90.00
#
_symmetry.space_group_name_H-M   'P 1'
#
loop_
_entity.id
_entity.type
_entity.pdbx_description
1 polymer ?
#
loop_
_entity_poly.entity_id
_entity_poly.type
_entity_poly.pdbx_seq_one_letter_code
_entity_poly.pdbx_strand_id
1 'polypeptide(L)'
;MYLLGSVLHQSFQKLALRYGPFMLIRAGASSSYIVSNGAITKEIFKTNDINFAARPEFGSSEYQITKTPCFPLWTIARTDTTSVALQWALAELLNHPKAIKKLQQEIDRIVGVKNRLAEDLDIQNLPYLQAVVKETLRLHPSLPLVFRKCREDCEINGYKILKDSRLVVNLYAVNRDSNVWADADDFVPKRYLNLNENLAIEPDELEAIKEDQNFCYMPFGGRRRGCPGAGLAAAVLHRTLVQ
;
A
#
# COMPACT_ATOMS: atom_id res chain seq x y z
N MET A 1 -24.48 -9.68 8.91
CA MET A 1 -23.05 -10.06 8.87
C MET A 1 -22.70 -11.01 7.70
N TYR A 2 -23.68 -11.47 6.89
CA TYR A 2 -23.49 -12.40 5.78
C TYR A 2 -22.75 -11.85 4.54
N LEU A 3 -22.51 -10.54 4.48
CA LEU A 3 -21.83 -9.86 3.36
C LEU A 3 -20.30 -9.77 3.52
N LEU A 4 -19.77 -10.11 4.71
CA LEU A 4 -18.33 -10.09 4.98
C LEU A 4 -17.82 -11.53 4.97
N GLY A 5 -16.95 -11.85 4.02
CA GLY A 5 -16.26 -13.14 3.96
C GLY A 5 -15.07 -13.22 4.93
N SER A 6 -14.28 -14.28 4.83
CA SER A 6 -13.08 -14.50 5.67
C SER A 6 -12.02 -13.42 5.50
N VAL A 7 -11.98 -12.75 4.34
CA VAL A 7 -11.02 -11.68 4.03
C VAL A 7 -11.75 -10.35 3.88
N LEU A 8 -11.55 -9.45 4.86
CA LEU A 8 -12.29 -8.19 4.96
C LEU A 8 -12.05 -7.24 3.77
N HIS A 9 -10.79 -7.06 3.35
CA HIS A 9 -10.46 -6.11 2.27
C HIS A 9 -11.04 -6.52 0.91
N GLN A 10 -11.07 -7.82 0.61
CA GLN A 10 -11.72 -8.36 -0.60
C GLN A 10 -13.24 -8.22 -0.52
N SER A 11 -13.82 -8.43 0.67
CA SER A 11 -15.25 -8.24 0.88
C SER A 11 -15.66 -6.79 0.68
N PHE A 12 -14.88 -5.85 1.21
CA PHE A 12 -15.09 -4.42 0.98
C PHE A 12 -14.93 -4.04 -0.49
N GLN A 13 -13.98 -4.65 -1.22
CA GLN A 13 -13.85 -4.43 -2.65
C GLN A 13 -15.08 -4.92 -3.43
N LYS A 14 -15.58 -6.12 -3.11
CA LYS A 14 -16.82 -6.65 -3.72
C LYS A 14 -18.03 -5.76 -3.45
N LEU A 15 -18.13 -5.22 -2.24
CA LEU A 15 -19.18 -4.28 -1.87
C LEU A 15 -19.01 -2.93 -2.58
N ALA A 16 -17.79 -2.44 -2.73
CA ALA A 16 -17.49 -1.21 -3.46
C ALA A 16 -17.93 -1.30 -4.93
N LEU A 17 -17.73 -2.45 -5.56
CA LEU A 17 -18.20 -2.70 -6.93
C LEU A 17 -19.74 -2.71 -7.04
N ARG A 18 -20.47 -3.02 -5.96
CA ARG A 18 -21.94 -3.12 -5.97
C ARG A 18 -22.64 -1.83 -5.54
N TYR A 19 -22.11 -1.14 -4.55
CA TYR A 19 -22.74 0.02 -3.91
C TYR A 19 -22.01 1.34 -4.16
N GLY A 20 -20.85 1.30 -4.79
CA GLY A 20 -20.00 2.44 -5.05
C GLY A 20 -18.75 2.48 -4.15
N PRO A 21 -17.69 3.20 -4.57
CA PRO A 21 -16.38 3.15 -3.94
C PRO A 21 -16.28 3.92 -2.62
N PHE A 22 -17.28 4.73 -2.28
CA PHE A 22 -17.42 5.39 -1.00
C PHE A 22 -18.76 5.02 -0.39
N MET A 23 -18.73 4.29 0.72
CA MET A 23 -19.94 3.76 1.34
C MET A 23 -19.85 3.77 2.86
N LEU A 24 -20.99 3.88 3.53
CA LEU A 24 -21.11 3.74 4.97
C LEU A 24 -21.52 2.31 5.34
N ILE A 25 -20.70 1.63 6.14
CA ILE A 25 -21.05 0.34 6.72
C ILE A 25 -21.32 0.48 8.21
N ARG A 26 -22.45 -0.07 8.66
CA ARG A 26 -22.79 -0.21 10.07
C ARG A 26 -22.50 -1.64 10.50
N ALA A 27 -21.55 -1.80 11.41
CA ALA A 27 -21.18 -3.07 12.01
C ALA A 27 -21.54 -3.01 13.51
N GLY A 28 -22.74 -3.50 13.86
CA GLY A 28 -23.29 -3.37 15.20
C GLY A 28 -23.50 -1.91 15.59
N ALA A 29 -22.98 -1.51 16.76
CA ALA A 29 -23.06 -0.13 17.26
C ALA A 29 -22.05 0.83 16.61
N SER A 30 -21.12 0.32 15.79
CA SER A 30 -20.09 1.13 15.13
C SER A 30 -20.45 1.40 13.67
N SER A 31 -20.30 2.65 13.24
CA SER A 31 -20.45 3.06 11.83
C SER A 31 -19.07 3.45 11.29
N SER A 32 -18.73 2.96 10.10
CA SER A 32 -17.45 3.22 9.45
C SER A 32 -17.67 3.56 7.97
N TYR A 33 -17.04 4.63 7.51
CA TYR A 33 -16.95 4.96 6.09
C TYR A 33 -15.84 4.14 5.44
N ILE A 34 -16.12 3.53 4.31
CA ILE A 34 -15.15 2.74 3.54
C ILE A 34 -14.84 3.49 2.25
N VAL A 35 -13.55 3.64 1.99
CA VAL A 35 -13.00 4.31 0.81
C VAL A 35 -12.22 3.28 0.02
N SER A 36 -12.60 3.06 -1.24
CA SER A 36 -11.96 2.10 -2.14
C SER A 36 -11.56 2.72 -3.49
N ASN A 37 -11.46 4.05 -3.58
CA ASN A 37 -11.09 4.77 -4.79
C ASN A 37 -9.90 5.73 -4.57
N GLY A 38 -9.03 5.83 -5.59
CA GLY A 38 -7.81 6.63 -5.54
C GLY A 38 -8.04 8.14 -5.40
N ALA A 39 -9.04 8.71 -6.09
CA ALA A 39 -9.32 10.15 -6.06
C ALA A 39 -9.81 10.61 -4.68
N ILE A 40 -10.72 9.85 -4.06
CA ILE A 40 -11.21 10.15 -2.70
C ILE A 40 -10.08 9.95 -1.68
N THR A 41 -9.27 8.91 -1.86
CA THR A 41 -8.09 8.66 -1.02
C THR A 41 -7.08 9.81 -1.10
N LYS A 42 -6.88 10.37 -2.30
CA LYS A 42 -6.06 11.57 -2.52
C LYS A 42 -6.64 12.78 -1.77
N GLU A 43 -7.94 13.03 -1.84
CA GLU A 43 -8.59 14.12 -1.11
C GLU A 43 -8.41 13.99 0.41
N ILE A 44 -8.61 12.78 0.95
CA ILE A 44 -8.46 12.48 2.38
C ILE A 44 -7.02 12.74 2.86
N PHE A 45 -6.03 12.19 2.15
CA PHE A 45 -4.63 12.27 2.58
C PHE A 45 -3.88 13.52 2.11
N LYS A 46 -4.38 14.27 1.11
CA LYS A 46 -3.77 15.52 0.66
C LYS A 46 -4.41 16.72 1.34
N THR A 47 -5.73 16.85 1.22
CA THR A 47 -6.47 18.04 1.69
C THR A 47 -6.81 17.94 3.17
N ASN A 48 -7.24 16.75 3.62
CA ASN A 48 -7.75 16.54 4.97
C ASN A 48 -6.81 15.74 5.90
N ASP A 49 -5.50 15.69 5.61
CA ASP A 49 -4.53 14.83 6.33
C ASP A 49 -4.54 15.09 7.85
N ILE A 50 -4.66 16.35 8.28
CA ILE A 50 -4.68 16.73 9.70
C ILE A 50 -5.96 16.20 10.37
N ASN A 51 -7.09 16.27 9.68
CA ASN A 51 -8.37 15.83 10.21
C ASN A 51 -8.42 14.30 10.34
N PHE A 52 -7.78 13.58 9.43
CA PHE A 52 -7.67 12.12 9.46
C PHE A 52 -6.36 11.60 10.04
N ALA A 53 -5.61 12.41 10.79
CA ALA A 53 -4.36 11.95 11.40
C ALA A 53 -4.59 11.01 12.59
N ALA A 54 -5.78 10.98 13.20
CA ALA A 54 -6.07 10.14 14.37
C ALA A 54 -6.35 8.68 13.98
N ARG A 55 -5.97 7.73 14.86
CA ARG A 55 -6.35 6.31 14.73
C ARG A 55 -7.58 6.04 15.59
N PRO A 56 -8.54 5.23 15.13
CA PRO A 56 -9.66 4.84 15.96
C PRO A 56 -9.20 3.86 17.05
N GLU A 57 -9.82 3.98 18.22
CA GLU A 57 -9.67 3.01 19.29
C GLU A 57 -10.62 1.84 19.03
N PHE A 58 -10.07 0.62 19.08
CA PHE A 58 -10.82 -0.63 18.96
C PHE A 58 -10.90 -1.29 20.34
N GLY A 59 -12.13 -1.45 20.85
CA GLY A 59 -12.41 -2.05 22.18
C GLY A 59 -13.19 -1.12 23.10
N SER A 60 -13.80 -1.66 24.16
CA SER A 60 -14.39 -0.88 25.25
C SER A 60 -13.28 -0.40 26.20
N SER A 61 -13.43 0.80 26.74
CA SER A 61 -12.46 1.43 27.65
C SER A 61 -12.15 0.58 28.89
N GLU A 62 -13.07 -0.32 29.28
CA GLU A 62 -12.93 -1.21 30.44
C GLU A 62 -11.92 -2.36 30.27
N TYR A 63 -11.51 -2.71 29.05
CA TYR A 63 -10.50 -3.74 28.81
C TYR A 63 -9.15 -3.20 28.31
N GLN A 64 -8.94 -1.88 28.32
CA GLN A 64 -7.61 -1.27 28.07
C GLN A 64 -6.67 -1.40 29.29
N ILE A 65 -6.75 -2.51 30.04
CA ILE A 65 -6.00 -2.72 31.29
C ILE A 65 -4.49 -2.93 31.04
N THR A 66 -4.08 -3.30 29.84
CA THR A 66 -2.66 -3.25 29.48
C THR A 66 -2.38 -1.96 28.72
N LYS A 67 -1.84 -0.96 29.43
CA LYS A 67 -0.79 -0.10 28.86
C LYS A 67 0.40 -0.99 28.50
N THR A 68 0.23 -1.89 27.52
CA THR A 68 1.28 -2.77 27.05
C THR A 68 2.41 -1.84 26.62
N PRO A 69 3.64 -2.00 27.15
CA PRO A 69 4.75 -1.18 26.71
C PRO A 69 4.77 -1.24 25.17
N CYS A 70 4.89 -0.08 24.54
CA CYS A 70 4.82 0.11 23.09
C CYS A 70 5.83 -0.79 22.34
N PHE A 71 6.84 -1.28 23.06
CA PHE A 71 8.01 -1.99 22.57
C PHE A 71 7.70 -3.35 21.89
N PRO A 72 7.04 -4.34 22.52
CA PRO A 72 6.67 -5.60 21.87
C PRO A 72 5.68 -5.45 20.70
N LEU A 73 4.79 -4.44 20.72
CA LEU A 73 3.85 -4.23 19.60
C LEU A 73 4.58 -3.68 18.35
N TRP A 74 5.59 -2.85 18.53
CA TRP A 74 6.38 -2.29 17.43
C TRP A 74 7.32 -3.31 16.77
N THR A 75 7.84 -4.28 17.52
CA THR A 75 8.67 -5.34 16.94
C THR A 75 7.84 -6.29 16.09
N ILE A 76 6.67 -6.72 16.58
CA ILE A 76 5.74 -7.59 15.83
C ILE A 76 5.22 -6.87 14.57
N ALA A 77 4.83 -5.60 14.68
CA ALA A 77 4.39 -4.82 13.51
C ALA A 77 5.48 -4.67 12.43
N ARG A 78 6.77 -4.72 12.83
CA ARG A 78 7.91 -4.58 11.91
C ARG A 78 8.25 -5.89 11.20
N THR A 79 8.34 -7.01 11.92
CA THR A 79 8.80 -8.28 11.35
C THR A 79 7.76 -8.96 10.49
N ASP A 80 6.48 -8.90 10.89
CA ASP A 80 5.42 -9.58 10.15
C ASP A 80 5.19 -8.95 8.79
N THR A 81 5.30 -7.61 8.68
CA THR A 81 5.06 -6.91 7.41
C THR A 81 6.12 -7.18 6.36
N THR A 82 7.41 -7.26 6.74
CA THR A 82 8.50 -7.60 5.81
C THR A 82 8.47 -9.08 5.43
N SER A 83 8.16 -9.98 6.38
CA SER A 83 8.03 -11.42 6.11
C SER A 83 6.91 -11.68 5.10
N VAL A 84 5.72 -11.10 5.31
CA VAL A 84 4.58 -11.22 4.38
C VAL A 84 4.92 -10.64 3.01
N ALA A 85 5.56 -9.47 2.95
CA ALA A 85 5.97 -8.87 1.68
C ALA A 85 6.96 -9.75 0.90
N LEU A 86 7.92 -10.38 1.60
CA LEU A 86 8.88 -11.31 0.99
C LEU A 86 8.19 -12.59 0.49
N GLN A 87 7.28 -13.15 1.28
CA GLN A 87 6.50 -14.34 0.87
C GLN A 87 5.74 -14.07 -0.43
N TRP A 88 5.06 -12.93 -0.54
CA TRP A 88 4.37 -12.54 -1.77
C TRP A 88 5.34 -12.24 -2.92
N ALA A 89 6.48 -11.59 -2.66
CA ALA A 89 7.48 -11.34 -3.69
C ALA A 89 7.98 -12.65 -4.31
N LEU A 90 8.33 -13.63 -3.47
CA LEU A 90 8.76 -14.94 -3.92
C LEU A 90 7.64 -15.69 -4.65
N ALA A 91 6.41 -15.66 -4.12
CA ALA A 91 5.27 -16.31 -4.75
C ALA A 91 5.00 -15.74 -6.16
N GLU A 92 5.03 -14.41 -6.32
CA GLU A 92 4.84 -13.76 -7.62
C GLU A 92 5.97 -14.07 -8.59
N LEU A 93 7.23 -14.07 -8.14
CA LEU A 93 8.37 -14.42 -8.98
C LEU A 93 8.33 -15.88 -9.46
N LEU A 94 7.96 -16.82 -8.58
CA LEU A 94 7.82 -18.24 -8.92
C LEU A 94 6.66 -18.48 -9.91
N ASN A 95 5.57 -17.73 -9.77
CA ASN A 95 4.43 -17.79 -10.69
C ASN A 95 4.70 -17.10 -12.03
N HIS A 96 5.76 -16.28 -12.14
CA HIS A 96 6.13 -15.55 -13.36
C HIS A 96 7.56 -15.88 -13.82
N PRO A 97 7.79 -17.03 -14.50
CA PRO A 97 9.12 -17.47 -14.94
C PRO A 97 9.88 -16.47 -15.82
N LYS A 98 9.16 -15.63 -16.57
CA LYS A 98 9.77 -14.57 -17.39
C LYS A 98 10.32 -13.43 -16.53
N ALA A 99 9.65 -13.11 -15.43
CA ALA A 99 10.07 -12.05 -14.51
C ALA A 99 11.30 -12.48 -13.72
N ILE A 100 11.29 -13.69 -13.12
CA ILE A 100 12.46 -14.19 -12.37
C ILE A 100 13.72 -14.31 -13.25
N LYS A 101 13.58 -14.79 -14.51
CA LYS A 101 14.71 -14.83 -15.46
C LYS A 101 15.27 -13.43 -15.77
N LYS A 102 14.40 -12.43 -15.92
CA LYS A 102 14.84 -11.05 -16.17
C LYS A 102 15.54 -10.46 -14.94
N LEU A 103 15.06 -10.78 -13.73
CA LEU A 103 15.69 -10.37 -12.48
C LEU A 103 17.07 -11.01 -12.30
N GLN A 104 17.18 -12.31 -12.54
CA GLN A 104 18.46 -13.02 -12.53
C GLN A 104 19.46 -12.40 -13.50
N GLN A 105 19.04 -12.13 -14.74
CA GLN A 105 19.89 -11.46 -15.74
C GLN A 105 20.36 -10.07 -15.30
N GLU A 106 19.54 -9.31 -14.59
CA GLU A 106 19.93 -8.01 -14.05
C GLU A 106 20.98 -8.16 -12.93
N ILE A 107 20.75 -9.09 -12.00
CA ILE A 107 21.68 -9.40 -10.90
C ILE A 107 23.02 -9.89 -11.44
N ASP A 108 23.00 -10.83 -12.39
CA ASP A 108 24.20 -11.40 -13.01
C ASP A 108 25.05 -10.34 -13.73
N ARG A 109 24.41 -9.32 -14.31
CA ARG A 109 25.10 -8.22 -15.01
C ARG A 109 25.77 -7.23 -14.07
N ILE A 110 25.13 -6.89 -12.95
CA ILE A 110 25.59 -5.81 -12.06
C ILE A 110 26.42 -6.34 -10.90
N VAL A 111 25.93 -7.37 -10.20
CA VAL A 111 26.66 -7.99 -9.09
C VAL A 111 27.80 -8.86 -9.62
N GLY A 112 27.60 -9.46 -10.81
CA GLY A 112 28.55 -10.33 -11.48
C GLY A 112 28.52 -11.76 -10.95
N VAL A 113 29.16 -12.69 -11.65
CA VAL A 113 29.30 -14.12 -11.26
C VAL A 113 30.31 -14.33 -10.12
N LYS A 114 30.65 -13.29 -9.35
CA LYS A 114 31.62 -13.39 -8.25
C LYS A 114 30.87 -13.80 -6.99
N ASN A 115 31.39 -14.78 -6.24
CA ASN A 115 30.91 -15.23 -4.92
C ASN A 115 31.05 -14.13 -3.83
N ARG A 116 30.55 -12.91 -4.09
CA ARG A 116 30.49 -11.81 -3.14
C ARG A 116 29.03 -11.52 -2.82
N LEU A 117 28.77 -11.12 -1.58
CA LEU A 117 27.47 -10.61 -1.19
C LEU A 117 27.22 -9.27 -1.89
N ALA A 118 26.00 -9.03 -2.35
CA ALA A 118 25.63 -7.74 -2.94
C ALA A 118 25.77 -6.62 -1.91
N GLU A 119 26.41 -5.53 -2.32
CA GLU A 119 26.58 -4.32 -1.51
C GLU A 119 25.42 -3.35 -1.74
N ASP A 120 25.23 -2.37 -0.85
CA ASP A 120 24.15 -1.38 -0.99
C ASP A 120 24.25 -0.57 -2.28
N LEU A 121 25.48 -0.30 -2.75
CA LEU A 121 25.73 0.40 -4.01
C LEU A 121 25.27 -0.42 -5.23
N ASP A 122 25.41 -1.75 -5.17
CA ASP A 122 24.91 -2.63 -6.24
C ASP A 122 23.38 -2.57 -6.30
N ILE A 123 22.73 -2.61 -5.13
CA ILE A 123 21.25 -2.62 -5.01
C ILE A 123 20.61 -1.35 -5.57
N GLN A 124 21.27 -0.19 -5.38
CA GLN A 124 20.80 1.07 -5.97
C GLN A 124 20.78 1.02 -7.50
N ASN A 125 21.66 0.21 -8.10
CA ASN A 125 21.79 0.05 -9.55
C ASN A 125 20.92 -1.08 -10.14
N LEU A 126 20.05 -1.72 -9.35
CA LEU A 126 19.13 -2.78 -9.79
C LEU A 126 17.69 -2.24 -9.99
N PRO A 127 17.38 -1.54 -11.10
CA PRO A 127 16.06 -0.92 -11.29
C PRO A 127 14.93 -1.94 -11.43
N TYR A 128 15.17 -3.12 -12.00
CA TYR A 128 14.15 -4.16 -12.11
C TYR A 128 13.84 -4.83 -10.78
N LEU A 129 14.85 -5.06 -9.93
CA LEU A 129 14.62 -5.48 -8.54
C LEU A 129 13.70 -4.49 -7.80
N GLN A 130 14.01 -3.20 -7.89
CA GLN A 130 13.19 -2.16 -7.24
C GLN A 130 11.75 -2.17 -7.80
N ALA A 131 11.61 -2.38 -9.11
CA ALA A 131 10.32 -2.50 -9.76
C ALA A 131 9.52 -3.74 -9.31
N VAL A 132 10.18 -4.87 -9.11
CA VAL A 132 9.58 -6.11 -8.58
C VAL A 132 9.06 -5.90 -7.16
N VAL A 133 9.85 -5.29 -6.27
CA VAL A 133 9.42 -4.99 -4.89
C VAL A 133 8.26 -4.01 -4.89
N LYS A 134 8.31 -2.95 -5.71
CA LYS A 134 7.21 -2.00 -5.82
C LYS A 134 5.92 -2.66 -6.31
N GLU A 135 5.99 -3.47 -7.36
CA GLU A 135 4.82 -4.17 -7.90
C GLU A 135 4.24 -5.19 -6.92
N THR A 136 5.11 -5.90 -6.19
CA THR A 136 4.69 -6.81 -5.13
C THR A 136 3.90 -6.08 -4.05
N LEU A 137 4.42 -4.94 -3.56
CA LEU A 137 3.75 -4.16 -2.52
C LEU A 137 2.47 -3.47 -3.02
N ARG A 138 2.38 -3.17 -4.32
CA ARG A 138 1.14 -2.69 -4.95
C ARG A 138 0.05 -3.75 -4.88
N LEU A 139 0.33 -4.95 -5.40
CA LEU A 139 -0.64 -6.05 -5.44
C LEU A 139 -0.90 -6.64 -4.05
N HIS A 140 0.13 -6.80 -3.22
CA HIS A 140 0.02 -7.48 -1.94
C HIS A 140 0.46 -6.57 -0.81
N PRO A 141 -0.29 -5.50 -0.51
CA PRO A 141 0.05 -4.62 0.59
C PRO A 141 -0.06 -5.39 1.91
N SER A 142 1.02 -5.41 2.70
CA SER A 142 1.05 -6.09 4.01
C SER A 142 -0.01 -5.56 4.98
N LEU A 143 -0.49 -4.31 4.77
CA LEU A 143 -1.61 -3.71 5.48
C LEU A 143 -2.68 -3.26 4.47
N PRO A 144 -3.61 -4.14 4.08
CA PRO A 144 -4.59 -3.84 3.03
C PRO A 144 -5.69 -2.87 3.47
N LEU A 145 -5.90 -2.67 4.79
CA LEU A 145 -6.87 -1.74 5.36
C LEU A 145 -6.20 -0.73 6.29
N VAL A 146 -6.45 0.55 6.05
CA VAL A 146 -5.93 1.65 6.87
C VAL A 146 -7.08 2.35 7.59
N PHE A 147 -7.02 2.35 8.91
CA PHE A 147 -8.05 2.94 9.75
C PHE A 147 -7.67 4.35 10.19
N ARG A 148 -8.59 5.30 10.03
CA ARG A 148 -8.51 6.69 10.48
C ARG A 148 -9.76 7.08 11.28
N LYS A 149 -9.62 8.13 12.07
CA LYS A 149 -10.71 8.74 12.85
C LYS A 149 -10.77 10.22 12.51
N CYS A 150 -11.96 10.71 12.21
CA CYS A 150 -12.23 12.11 11.93
C CYS A 150 -12.12 12.94 13.22
N ARG A 151 -11.34 14.03 13.22
CA ARG A 151 -11.16 14.89 14.40
C ARG A 151 -12.21 16.00 14.48
N GLU A 152 -12.67 16.48 13.33
CA GLU A 152 -13.60 17.59 13.14
C GLU A 152 -14.56 17.25 12.00
N ASP A 153 -15.74 17.87 12.02
CA ASP A 153 -16.73 17.71 10.95
C ASP A 153 -16.12 18.17 9.62
N CYS A 154 -16.26 17.36 8.57
CA CYS A 154 -15.80 17.71 7.22
C CYS A 154 -16.76 17.18 6.17
N GLU A 155 -16.57 17.67 4.95
CA GLU A 155 -17.28 17.19 3.77
C GLU A 155 -16.28 16.54 2.83
N ILE A 156 -16.58 15.32 2.39
CA ILE A 156 -15.77 14.60 1.39
C ILE A 156 -16.72 14.07 0.33
N ASN A 157 -16.47 14.42 -0.93
CA ASN A 157 -17.26 13.95 -2.06
C ASN A 157 -18.79 14.15 -1.87
N GLY A 158 -19.21 15.27 -1.28
CA GLY A 158 -20.61 15.59 -0.98
C GLY A 158 -21.20 14.92 0.27
N TYR A 159 -20.42 14.13 1.01
CA TYR A 159 -20.85 13.48 2.25
C TYR A 159 -20.33 14.23 3.47
N LYS A 160 -21.24 14.57 4.39
CA LYS A 160 -20.87 15.14 5.68
C LYS A 160 -20.37 14.04 6.63
N ILE A 161 -19.07 14.04 6.90
CA ILE A 161 -18.41 13.16 7.86
C ILE A 161 -18.34 13.90 9.19
N LEU A 162 -19.07 13.39 10.18
CA LEU A 162 -19.08 13.97 11.52
C LEU A 162 -17.79 13.62 12.28
N LYS A 163 -17.42 14.47 13.23
CA LYS A 163 -16.39 14.23 14.22
C LYS A 163 -16.54 12.84 14.86
N ASP A 164 -15.40 12.23 15.16
CA ASP A 164 -15.27 10.88 15.72
C ASP A 164 -15.70 9.72 14.81
N SER A 165 -16.20 10.00 13.59
CA SER A 165 -16.48 8.98 12.58
C SER A 165 -15.22 8.18 12.22
N ARG A 166 -15.39 6.87 12.03
CA ARG A 166 -14.32 5.98 11.59
C ARG A 166 -14.26 5.92 10.08
N LEU A 167 -13.06 5.98 9.54
CA LEU A 167 -12.77 5.86 8.12
C LEU A 167 -11.84 4.68 7.89
N VAL A 168 -12.15 3.87 6.89
CA VAL A 168 -11.38 2.68 6.49
C VAL A 168 -11.01 2.85 5.03
N VAL A 169 -9.73 3.08 4.76
CA VAL A 169 -9.20 3.13 3.41
C VAL A 169 -8.76 1.73 3.01
N ASN A 170 -9.35 1.21 1.94
CA ASN A 170 -9.03 -0.09 1.38
C ASN A 170 -7.88 0.05 0.36
N LEU A 171 -6.64 -0.02 0.85
CA LEU A 171 -5.45 0.09 0.00
C LEU A 171 -5.39 -1.03 -1.05
N TYR A 172 -5.87 -2.23 -0.73
CA TYR A 172 -5.94 -3.33 -1.70
C TYR A 172 -6.76 -2.95 -2.95
N ALA A 173 -7.87 -2.25 -2.75
CA ALA A 173 -8.74 -1.76 -3.81
C ALA A 173 -8.12 -0.57 -4.56
N VAL A 174 -7.61 0.42 -3.82
CA VAL A 174 -7.00 1.63 -4.39
C VAL A 174 -5.80 1.28 -5.28
N ASN A 175 -4.96 0.34 -4.85
CA ASN A 175 -3.81 -0.12 -5.63
C ASN A 175 -4.21 -0.95 -6.87
N ARG A 176 -5.48 -1.33 -6.99
CA ARG A 176 -6.08 -2.09 -8.11
C ARG A 176 -7.13 -1.29 -8.88
N ASP A 177 -7.16 0.03 -8.70
CA ASP A 177 -8.10 0.86 -9.43
C ASP A 177 -7.77 0.83 -10.93
N SER A 178 -8.67 0.26 -11.73
CA SER A 178 -8.51 0.13 -13.19
C SER A 178 -8.47 1.46 -13.91
N ASN A 179 -8.94 2.55 -13.27
CA ASN A 179 -8.86 3.89 -13.83
C ASN A 179 -7.43 4.46 -13.76
N VAL A 180 -6.56 3.89 -12.90
CA VAL A 180 -5.19 4.38 -12.67
C VAL A 180 -4.15 3.38 -13.15
N TRP A 181 -4.41 2.08 -12.98
CA TRP A 181 -3.50 1.01 -13.33
C TRP A 181 -4.02 0.22 -14.53
N ALA A 182 -3.30 0.26 -15.66
CA ALA A 182 -3.49 -0.71 -16.73
C ALA A 182 -3.09 -2.11 -16.24
N ASP A 183 -3.92 -3.10 -16.55
CA ASP A 183 -3.78 -4.48 -16.07
C ASP A 183 -3.59 -4.52 -14.54
N ALA A 184 -4.54 -3.91 -13.82
CA ALA A 184 -4.44 -3.61 -12.39
C ALA A 184 -4.26 -4.85 -11.51
N ASP A 185 -4.80 -5.99 -11.91
CA ASP A 185 -4.71 -7.25 -11.18
C ASP A 185 -3.47 -8.09 -11.53
N ASP A 186 -2.80 -7.76 -12.63
CA ASP A 186 -1.65 -8.52 -13.13
C ASP A 186 -0.33 -8.01 -12.55
N PHE A 187 0.59 -8.95 -12.31
CA PHE A 187 1.95 -8.67 -11.85
C PHE A 187 2.84 -8.23 -13.02
N VAL A 188 3.00 -6.91 -13.18
CA VAL A 188 3.78 -6.32 -14.28
C VAL A 188 4.84 -5.36 -13.74
N PRO A 189 6.00 -5.86 -13.25
CA PRO A 189 7.07 -5.00 -12.71
C PRO A 189 7.57 -3.96 -13.72
N LYS A 190 7.50 -4.25 -15.02
CA LYS A 190 7.96 -3.34 -16.08
C LYS A 190 7.28 -1.95 -16.04
N ARG A 191 6.11 -1.82 -15.41
CA ARG A 191 5.41 -0.53 -15.25
C ARG A 191 6.24 0.53 -14.51
N TYR A 192 7.18 0.11 -13.66
CA TYR A 192 8.06 1.02 -12.93
C TYR A 192 9.41 1.29 -13.62
N LEU A 193 9.68 0.66 -14.77
CA LEU A 193 10.94 0.85 -15.51
C LEU A 193 10.92 2.07 -16.43
N ASN A 194 9.74 2.54 -16.84
CA ASN A 194 9.57 3.51 -17.94
C ASN A 194 9.04 4.88 -17.47
N LEU A 195 9.43 5.36 -16.29
CA LEU A 195 8.99 6.68 -15.84
C LEU A 195 9.73 7.86 -16.48
N ASN A 196 10.77 7.60 -17.30
CA ASN A 196 11.65 8.63 -17.84
C ASN A 196 11.90 8.59 -19.36
N GLU A 197 11.43 7.60 -20.13
CA GLU A 197 11.93 7.45 -21.52
C GLU A 197 10.92 7.32 -22.66
N ASN A 198 9.61 7.14 -22.45
CA ASN A 198 8.73 6.84 -23.61
C ASN A 198 7.33 7.47 -23.57
N LEU A 199 7.18 8.63 -22.96
CA LEU A 199 5.97 9.42 -23.09
C LEU A 199 6.37 10.82 -23.51
N ALA A 200 6.00 11.22 -24.72
CA ALA A 200 5.96 12.62 -25.15
C ALA A 200 4.83 13.33 -24.37
N ILE A 201 5.02 13.38 -23.05
CA ILE A 201 4.13 14.01 -22.09
C ILE A 201 4.93 15.16 -21.50
N GLU A 202 4.32 16.34 -21.51
CA GLU A 202 4.93 17.55 -20.98
C GLU A 202 5.36 17.33 -19.51
N PRO A 203 6.48 17.93 -19.06
CA PRO A 203 7.02 17.70 -17.72
C PRO A 203 5.99 17.86 -16.59
N ASP A 204 5.08 18.82 -16.73
CA ASP A 204 4.02 19.12 -15.75
C ASP A 204 2.95 18.02 -15.67
N GLU A 205 2.62 17.39 -16.80
CA GLU A 205 1.68 16.26 -16.85
C GLU A 205 2.32 14.98 -16.30
N LEU A 206 3.62 14.78 -16.52
CA LEU A 206 4.37 13.66 -15.94
C LEU A 206 4.49 13.81 -14.42
N GLU A 207 4.67 15.03 -13.90
CA GLU A 207 4.62 15.30 -12.47
C GLU A 207 3.22 15.08 -11.90
N ALA A 208 2.16 15.49 -12.59
CA ALA A 208 0.78 15.23 -12.17
C ALA A 208 0.44 13.74 -12.16
N ILE A 209 0.89 12.95 -13.15
CA ILE A 209 0.74 11.50 -13.21
C ILE A 209 1.55 10.81 -12.10
N LYS A 210 2.79 11.26 -11.85
CA LYS A 210 3.61 10.78 -10.72
C LYS A 210 2.96 11.13 -9.38
N GLU A 211 2.36 12.31 -9.26
CA GLU A 211 1.65 12.72 -8.05
C GLU A 211 0.37 11.92 -7.86
N ASP A 212 -0.43 11.69 -8.90
CA ASP A 212 -1.66 10.87 -8.86
C ASP A 212 -1.38 9.39 -8.61
N GLN A 213 -0.36 8.83 -9.26
CA GLN A 213 0.12 7.48 -8.97
C GLN A 213 0.67 7.38 -7.55
N ASN A 214 1.31 8.42 -7.00
CA ASN A 214 1.75 8.42 -5.59
C ASN A 214 0.56 8.33 -4.61
N PHE A 215 -0.63 8.84 -4.97
CA PHE A 215 -1.82 8.68 -4.14
C PHE A 215 -2.54 7.34 -4.35
N CYS A 216 -2.30 6.68 -5.47
CA CYS A 216 -2.84 5.35 -5.77
C CYS A 216 -1.82 4.21 -5.54
N TYR A 217 -0.63 4.56 -5.05
CA TYR A 217 0.45 3.66 -4.65
C TYR A 217 0.92 4.06 -3.24
N MET A 218 0.28 3.53 -2.21
CA MET A 218 0.58 3.86 -0.81
C MET A 218 0.91 2.63 0.06
N PRO A 219 1.86 1.76 -0.33
CA PRO A 219 2.16 0.56 0.45
C PRO A 219 2.71 0.87 1.86
N PHE A 220 3.30 2.06 2.03
CA PHE A 220 3.81 2.56 3.29
C PHE A 220 2.93 3.67 3.90
N GLY A 221 1.70 3.85 3.40
CA GLY A 221 0.88 5.02 3.69
C GLY A 221 1.46 6.30 3.09
N GLY A 222 1.03 7.46 3.60
CA GLY A 222 1.47 8.76 3.11
C GLY A 222 1.43 9.87 4.16
N ARG A 223 2.08 10.98 3.85
CA ARG A 223 2.11 12.24 4.63
C ARG A 223 2.48 12.01 6.11
N ARG A 224 1.80 12.68 7.06
CA ARG A 224 2.16 12.71 8.48
C ARG A 224 2.11 11.34 9.17
N ARG A 225 1.48 10.34 8.54
CA ARG A 225 1.37 8.96 9.03
C ARG A 225 2.02 7.94 8.10
N GLY A 226 2.93 8.39 7.23
CA GLY A 226 3.79 7.51 6.45
C GLY A 226 4.65 6.63 7.36
N CYS A 227 4.95 5.41 6.90
CA CYS A 227 5.74 4.46 7.66
C CYS A 227 7.16 5.00 7.87
N PRO A 228 7.61 5.22 9.12
CA PRO A 228 8.99 5.63 9.39
C PRO A 228 10.01 4.55 9.01
N GLY A 229 9.58 3.29 8.91
CA GLY A 229 10.41 2.15 8.51
C GLY A 229 10.45 1.87 7.02
N ALA A 230 9.85 2.71 6.15
CA ALA A 230 9.75 2.43 4.71
C ALA A 230 11.11 2.16 4.05
N GLY A 231 12.11 3.01 4.34
CA GLY A 231 13.46 2.85 3.80
C GLY A 231 14.14 1.56 4.26
N LEU A 232 14.02 1.23 5.55
CA LEU A 232 14.57 -0.01 6.09
C LEU A 232 13.87 -1.25 5.51
N ALA A 233 12.53 -1.23 5.41
CA ALA A 233 11.77 -2.34 4.84
C ALA A 233 12.14 -2.59 3.38
N ALA A 234 12.25 -1.52 2.57
CA ALA A 234 12.70 -1.64 1.19
C ALA A 234 14.13 -2.20 1.10
N ALA A 235 15.06 -1.71 1.94
CA ALA A 235 16.44 -2.21 1.97
C ALA A 235 16.52 -3.70 2.32
N VAL A 236 15.74 -4.15 3.32
CA VAL A 236 15.67 -5.58 3.70
C VAL A 236 15.11 -6.41 2.54
N LEU A 237 14.00 -6.00 1.94
CA LEU A 237 13.39 -6.73 0.81
C LEU A 237 14.35 -6.84 -0.38
N HIS A 238 14.98 -5.73 -0.76
CA HIS A 238 15.94 -5.73 -1.87
C HIS A 238 17.15 -6.63 -1.56
N ARG A 239 17.75 -6.52 -0.37
CA ARG A 239 18.89 -7.35 0.03
C ARG A 239 18.55 -8.83 0.04
N THR A 240 17.41 -9.21 0.62
CA THR A 240 17.01 -10.61 0.74
C THR A 240 16.68 -11.25 -0.60
N LEU A 241 16.18 -10.48 -1.58
CA LEU A 241 15.86 -11.00 -2.92
C LEU A 241 17.08 -11.14 -3.84
N VAL A 242 18.20 -10.49 -3.53
CA VAL A 242 19.43 -10.53 -4.34
C VAL A 242 20.41 -11.60 -3.84
N GLN A 243 20.30 -12.02 -2.58
CA GLN A 243 21.10 -13.09 -1.99
C GLN A 243 20.68 -14.47 -2.49
#